data_AF-A0A7L2BBS9-F1
#
_entry.id   AF-A0A7L2BBS9-F1
#
_cell.length_a   1.000
_cell.length_b   1.000
_cell.length_c   1.000
_cell.angle_alpha   90.00
_cell.angle_beta   90.00
_cell.angle_gamma   90.00
#
_symmetry.space_group_name_H-M   'P 1'
#
loop_
_entity.id
_entity.type
_entity.pdbx_description
1 polymer ?
#
loop_
_entity_poly.entity_id
_entity_poly.type
_entity_poly.pdbx_seq_one_letter_code
_entity_poly.pdbx_strand_id
1 'polypeptide(L)'
;MVYYGQTSCEQDTERYLDVVKYVFSSYKKEVPLVVNTMGWVKGEGLLLLVDIIRLLSPSHIVQMDVYDWKAMAPLTPQYIHLTPGLYTKGKQQGKCRQMDGSGAEDWTPSEGEEDVSAPEFKLLYVHPEFPRAGVAGEVRVHSSILRDMSILGYLGQLQSPDIGAVLPLHCLVPYQVPFSAVALRVIHTDVAPTNIMYAVNASWVGLCRIPDEIRGQSDGPVLLTQTPVCDCLGFGIVRGVDMEKKLYHILTPVPPEKLRAVNCLLLGSIAIPNCLLVGQHGVEGEIPYVTSDYNYSILGSGKLKKKHFKRRREYAFECDYT
;
A
#
# COMPACT_ATOMS: atom_id res chain seq x y z
N MET A 1 3.65 11.74 2.55
CA MET A 1 3.42 10.28 2.31
C MET A 1 1.93 10.08 2.16
N VAL A 2 1.47 9.06 1.43
CA VAL A 2 0.03 8.71 1.36
C VAL A 2 -0.16 7.26 1.79
N TYR A 3 -1.22 6.99 2.56
CA TYR A 3 -1.57 5.62 2.96
C TYR A 3 -2.57 4.98 1.99
N TYR A 4 -2.10 4.03 1.18
CA TYR A 4 -2.93 3.26 0.27
C TYR A 4 -3.72 2.15 1.00
N GLY A 5 -3.15 1.60 2.07
CA GLY A 5 -3.78 0.63 2.97
C GLY A 5 -4.14 -0.74 2.39
N GLN A 6 -3.65 -1.07 1.20
CA GLN A 6 -3.75 -2.42 0.66
C GLN A 6 -2.39 -2.96 0.22
N THR A 7 -2.30 -4.29 0.07
CA THR A 7 -1.06 -4.97 -0.34
C THR A 7 -0.89 -5.08 -1.85
N SER A 8 -1.95 -4.82 -2.61
CA SER A 8 -2.03 -4.89 -4.06
C SER A 8 -2.91 -3.75 -4.56
N CYS A 9 -2.64 -3.22 -5.74
CA CYS A 9 -3.47 -2.22 -6.39
C CYS A 9 -4.67 -2.82 -7.17
N GLU A 10 -4.76 -4.14 -7.28
CA GLU A 10 -5.78 -4.88 -8.06
C GLU A 10 -7.21 -4.45 -7.78
N GLN A 11 -7.54 -4.19 -6.51
CA GLN A 11 -8.91 -3.92 -6.09
C GLN A 11 -9.37 -2.49 -6.41
N ASP A 12 -8.45 -1.56 -6.63
CA ASP A 12 -8.74 -0.13 -6.80
C ASP A 12 -7.61 0.59 -7.55
N THR A 13 -7.50 0.30 -8.85
CA THR A 13 -6.44 0.84 -9.71
C THR A 13 -6.61 2.33 -10.00
N GLU A 14 -7.85 2.86 -9.95
CA GLU A 14 -8.12 4.30 -10.09
C GLU A 14 -7.52 5.07 -8.91
N ARG A 15 -7.83 4.64 -7.68
CA ARG A 15 -7.26 5.25 -6.49
C ARG A 15 -5.75 5.12 -6.46
N TYR A 16 -5.20 3.99 -6.90
CA TYR A 16 -3.74 3.83 -6.98
C TYR A 16 -3.11 4.91 -7.88
N LEU A 17 -3.70 5.18 -9.05
CA LEU A 17 -3.25 6.29 -9.91
C LEU A 17 -3.39 7.65 -9.24
N ASP A 18 -4.50 7.92 -8.55
CA ASP A 18 -4.68 9.19 -7.86
C ASP A 18 -3.67 9.39 -6.73
N VAL A 19 -3.30 8.32 -6.03
CA VAL A 19 -2.21 8.33 -5.05
C VAL A 19 -0.86 8.62 -5.73
N VAL A 20 -0.57 7.99 -6.87
CA VAL A 20 0.65 8.27 -7.65
C VAL A 20 0.71 9.74 -8.08
N LYS A 21 -0.38 10.27 -8.66
CA LYS A 21 -0.51 11.69 -9.04
C LYS A 21 -0.25 12.60 -7.85
N TYR A 22 -0.88 12.30 -6.71
CA TYR A 22 -0.77 13.13 -5.51
C TYR A 22 0.67 13.16 -4.99
N VAL A 23 1.33 12.01 -4.84
CA VAL A 23 2.73 11.95 -4.37
C VAL A 23 3.66 12.62 -5.38
N PHE A 24 3.44 12.39 -6.68
CA PHE A 24 4.27 12.97 -7.73
C PHE A 24 4.12 14.50 -7.81
N SER A 25 2.95 15.06 -7.48
CA SER A 25 2.75 16.51 -7.47
C SER A 25 3.66 17.25 -6.48
N SER A 26 4.19 16.56 -5.47
CA SER A 26 5.15 17.12 -4.51
C SER A 26 6.59 17.16 -5.05
N TYR A 27 6.88 16.53 -6.18
CA TYR A 27 8.23 16.46 -6.75
C TYR A 27 8.57 17.74 -7.53
N LYS A 28 9.59 18.46 -7.06
CA LYS A 28 9.99 19.79 -7.60
C LYS A 28 11.01 19.75 -8.76
N LYS A 29 11.39 18.57 -9.26
CA LYS A 29 12.41 18.39 -10.32
C LYS A 29 13.80 18.98 -10.03
N GLU A 30 14.10 19.31 -8.77
CA GLU A 30 15.41 19.86 -8.34
C GLU A 30 16.45 18.77 -8.07
N VAL A 31 16.01 17.53 -7.84
CA VAL A 31 16.85 16.37 -7.52
C VAL A 31 16.43 15.17 -8.37
N PRO A 32 17.32 14.24 -8.74
CA PRO A 32 16.93 13.04 -9.46
C PRO A 32 15.90 12.21 -8.67
N LEU A 33 14.88 11.70 -9.37
CA LEU A 33 13.86 10.83 -8.80
C LEU A 33 13.95 9.42 -9.42
N VAL A 34 13.99 8.40 -8.56
CA VAL A 34 13.87 7.00 -8.95
C VAL A 34 12.52 6.49 -8.48
N VAL A 35 11.73 5.92 -9.40
CA VAL A 35 10.40 5.36 -9.09
C VAL A 35 10.45 3.84 -9.27
N ASN A 36 10.17 3.10 -8.20
CA ASN A 36 9.94 1.66 -8.26
C ASN A 36 8.44 1.38 -8.41
N THR A 37 8.06 0.46 -9.29
CA THR A 37 6.65 0.18 -9.65
C THR A 37 6.11 -1.06 -8.91
N MET A 38 4.82 -1.36 -9.09
CA MET A 38 4.10 -2.42 -8.37
C MET A 38 4.49 -3.86 -8.75
N GLY A 39 5.35 -4.04 -9.77
CA GLY A 39 5.82 -5.37 -10.21
C GLY A 39 4.82 -6.17 -11.04
N TRP A 40 3.68 -5.57 -11.42
CA TRP A 40 2.71 -6.20 -12.31
C TRP A 40 3.09 -5.98 -13.77
N VAL A 41 3.35 -7.07 -14.49
CA VAL A 41 3.92 -7.05 -15.84
C VAL A 41 3.02 -7.71 -16.90
N LYS A 42 1.80 -8.10 -16.54
CA LYS A 42 0.83 -8.79 -17.42
C LYS A 42 -0.59 -8.27 -17.18
N GLY A 43 -1.48 -8.50 -18.14
CA GLY A 43 -2.90 -8.16 -18.03
C GLY A 43 -3.14 -6.69 -17.73
N GLU A 44 -4.15 -6.39 -16.92
CA GLU A 44 -4.50 -5.03 -16.49
C GLU A 44 -3.35 -4.32 -15.77
N GLY A 45 -2.48 -5.06 -15.08
CA GLY A 45 -1.29 -4.50 -14.44
C GLY A 45 -0.29 -3.90 -15.43
N LEU A 46 -0.11 -4.53 -16.59
CA LEU A 46 0.71 -3.98 -17.65
C LEU A 46 0.08 -2.72 -18.25
N LEU A 47 -1.24 -2.72 -18.43
CA LEU A 47 -1.99 -1.57 -18.93
C LEU A 47 -1.88 -0.38 -17.94
N LEU A 48 -1.99 -0.65 -16.64
CA LEU A 48 -1.78 0.33 -15.58
C LEU A 48 -0.33 0.85 -15.56
N LEU A 49 0.66 -0.02 -15.78
CA LEU A 49 2.06 0.38 -15.87
C LEU A 49 2.29 1.35 -17.03
N VAL A 50 1.65 1.11 -18.18
CA VAL A 50 1.68 2.05 -19.32
C VAL A 50 1.09 3.41 -18.94
N ASP A 51 -0.04 3.45 -18.24
CA ASP A 51 -0.62 4.71 -17.74
C ASP A 51 0.32 5.45 -16.78
N ILE A 52 0.97 4.71 -15.86
CA ILE A 52 1.93 5.29 -14.91
C ILE A 52 3.14 5.86 -15.64
N ILE A 53 3.68 5.17 -16.65
CA ILE A 53 4.81 5.68 -17.44
C ILE A 53 4.42 6.98 -18.15
N ARG A 54 3.23 7.02 -18.78
CA ARG A 54 2.72 8.24 -19.41
C ARG A 54 2.54 9.38 -18.40
N LEU A 55 1.93 9.08 -17.26
CA LEU A 55 1.68 10.03 -16.18
C LEU A 55 2.98 10.64 -15.64
N LEU A 56 3.99 9.81 -15.40
CA LEU A 56 5.26 10.24 -14.80
C LEU A 56 6.23 10.84 -15.82
N SER A 57 6.06 10.52 -17.11
CA SER A 57 6.94 10.97 -18.21
C SER A 57 8.43 10.86 -17.85
N PRO A 58 8.93 9.67 -17.50
CA PRO A 58 10.30 9.49 -17.04
C PRO A 58 11.31 9.74 -18.15
N SER A 59 12.53 10.19 -17.81
CA SER A 59 13.61 10.33 -18.78
C SER A 59 14.27 8.99 -19.14
N HIS A 60 14.19 8.01 -18.24
CA HIS A 60 14.76 6.67 -18.39
C HIS A 60 13.78 5.63 -17.86
N ILE A 61 13.69 4.50 -18.54
CA ILE A 61 13.02 3.30 -18.04
C ILE A 61 14.06 2.21 -17.87
N VAL A 62 14.17 1.66 -16.66
CA VAL A 62 15.01 0.51 -16.37
C VAL A 62 14.12 -0.71 -16.27
N GLN A 63 14.18 -1.58 -17.27
CA GLN A 63 13.45 -2.84 -17.28
C GLN A 63 14.37 -3.96 -16.85
N MET A 64 14.03 -4.60 -15.73
CA MET A 64 14.79 -5.70 -15.14
C MET A 64 14.11 -7.02 -15.46
N ASP A 65 14.86 -8.00 -15.99
CA ASP A 65 14.32 -9.33 -16.28
C ASP A 65 15.34 -10.43 -16.01
N VAL A 66 14.87 -11.63 -15.66
CA VAL A 66 15.75 -12.78 -15.39
C VAL A 66 16.18 -13.39 -16.72
N TYR A 67 17.46 -13.79 -16.82
CA TYR A 67 17.99 -14.50 -17.98
C TYR A 67 17.10 -15.72 -18.29
N ASP A 68 16.63 -15.86 -19.53
CA ASP A 68 15.66 -16.87 -20.03
C ASP A 68 14.18 -16.73 -19.66
N TRP A 69 13.78 -15.74 -18.86
CA TRP A 69 12.36 -15.43 -18.66
C TRP A 69 12.05 -14.09 -19.31
N LYS A 70 11.27 -14.07 -20.41
CA LYS A 70 10.75 -12.83 -20.99
C LYS A 70 9.35 -12.60 -20.47
N ALA A 71 9.24 -11.98 -19.29
CA ALA A 71 7.93 -11.78 -18.65
C ALA A 71 7.02 -10.86 -19.49
N MET A 72 7.62 -9.91 -20.19
CA MET A 72 6.96 -8.84 -20.94
C MET A 72 7.83 -8.32 -22.09
N ALA A 73 7.20 -7.71 -23.08
CA ALA A 73 7.90 -7.05 -24.18
C ALA A 73 8.74 -5.84 -23.68
N PRO A 74 9.78 -5.43 -24.41
CA PRO A 74 10.52 -4.22 -24.09
C PRO A 74 9.61 -2.99 -24.11
N LEU A 75 9.64 -2.19 -23.04
CA LEU A 75 8.88 -0.94 -22.90
C LEU A 75 9.51 0.19 -23.72
N THR A 76 9.61 0.01 -25.04
CA THR A 76 10.17 1.03 -25.94
C THR A 76 9.26 2.26 -26.00
N PRO A 77 9.80 3.44 -26.38
CA PRO A 77 8.99 4.62 -26.66
C PRO A 77 7.79 4.35 -27.59
N GLN A 78 8.02 3.57 -28.66
CA GLN A 78 6.98 3.18 -29.61
C GLN A 78 5.92 2.28 -28.96
N TYR A 79 6.33 1.29 -28.15
CA TYR A 79 5.41 0.44 -27.40
C TYR A 79 4.52 1.27 -26.47
N ILE A 80 5.12 2.14 -25.66
CA ILE A 80 4.37 3.02 -24.74
C ILE A 80 3.47 4.01 -25.49
N HIS A 81 3.80 4.41 -26.71
CA HIS A 81 2.96 5.31 -27.49
C HIS A 81 1.74 4.59 -28.11
N LEU A 82 1.94 3.39 -28.65
CA LEU A 82 0.93 2.65 -29.41
C LEU A 82 0.01 1.79 -28.54
N THR A 83 0.53 1.21 -27.45
CA THR A 83 -0.22 0.27 -26.60
C THR A 83 -1.26 1.01 -25.76
N PRO A 84 -2.55 0.61 -25.74
CA PRO A 84 -3.51 1.21 -24.81
C PRO A 84 -3.07 1.00 -23.36
N GLY A 85 -3.31 2.00 -22.51
CA GLY A 85 -3.22 1.84 -21.07
C GLY A 85 -4.55 1.34 -20.51
N LEU A 86 -4.65 1.26 -19.19
CA LEU A 86 -5.89 0.84 -18.52
C LEU A 86 -6.95 1.93 -18.63
N TYR A 87 -6.52 3.20 -18.54
CA TYR A 87 -7.37 4.39 -18.61
C TYR A 87 -7.02 5.33 -19.77
N THR A 88 -5.85 5.18 -20.38
CA THR A 88 -5.45 6.02 -21.52
C THR A 88 -5.49 5.26 -22.85
N LYS A 89 -5.89 5.93 -23.93
CA LYS A 89 -5.91 5.34 -25.27
C LYS A 89 -4.50 5.33 -25.87
N GLY A 90 -4.14 4.26 -26.56
CA GLY A 90 -2.96 4.23 -27.43
C GLY A 90 -3.24 4.96 -28.74
N LYS A 91 -2.23 5.58 -29.35
CA LYS A 91 -2.39 6.18 -30.69
C LYS A 91 -2.30 5.07 -31.74
N GLN A 92 -3.30 4.97 -32.64
CA GLN A 92 -3.18 4.07 -33.78
C GLN A 92 -2.23 4.68 -34.81
N GLN A 93 -1.33 3.88 -35.38
CA GLN A 93 -0.74 4.24 -36.67
C GLN A 93 -1.89 4.30 -37.67
N GLY A 94 -2.13 5.47 -38.26
CA GLY A 94 -3.12 5.64 -39.31
C GLY A 94 -2.92 4.56 -40.37
N LYS A 95 -3.85 3.62 -40.48
CA LYS A 95 -3.94 2.78 -41.67
C LYS A 95 -4.23 3.74 -42.81
N CYS A 96 -3.26 3.92 -43.70
CA CYS A 96 -3.52 4.41 -45.03
C CYS A 96 -4.58 3.49 -45.66
N ARG A 97 -5.85 3.92 -45.64
CA ARG A 97 -6.85 3.37 -46.54
C ARG A 97 -6.40 3.80 -47.93
N GLN A 98 -5.75 2.90 -48.67
CA GLN A 98 -5.85 2.96 -50.12
C GLN A 98 -7.34 2.80 -50.44
N MET A 99 -7.98 3.94 -50.68
CA MET A 99 -9.32 4.03 -51.24
C MET A 99 -9.11 4.50 -52.67
N ASP A 100 -9.20 3.55 -53.60
CA ASP A 100 -9.40 3.87 -55.00
C ASP A 100 -10.71 4.66 -55.15
N GLY A 101 -10.60 5.84 -55.76
CA GLY A 101 -11.62 6.38 -56.65
C GLY A 101 -12.95 6.89 -56.06
N SER A 102 -13.07 8.22 -56.06
CA SER A 102 -14.27 9.03 -56.32
C SER A 102 -15.29 9.24 -55.19
N GLY A 103 -15.51 10.52 -54.87
CA GLY A 103 -16.61 11.02 -54.04
C GLY A 103 -16.16 12.14 -53.12
N ALA A 104 -16.24 13.39 -53.61
CA ALA A 104 -15.95 14.58 -52.82
C ALA A 104 -17.12 14.88 -51.87
N GLU A 105 -16.87 14.81 -50.55
CA GLU A 105 -17.63 15.60 -49.56
C GLU A 105 -16.69 16.08 -48.45
N ASP A 106 -16.84 17.36 -48.17
CA ASP A 106 -16.04 18.25 -47.35
C ASP A 106 -16.15 17.87 -45.86
N TRP A 107 -15.03 17.43 -45.26
CA TRP A 107 -14.89 17.28 -43.82
C TRP A 107 -13.73 18.15 -43.36
N THR A 108 -14.07 19.28 -42.74
CA THR A 108 -13.11 20.13 -42.03
C THR A 108 -12.76 19.47 -40.69
N PRO A 109 -11.47 19.18 -40.40
CA PRO A 109 -11.07 18.70 -39.08
C PRO A 109 -11.12 19.88 -38.10
N SER A 110 -11.89 19.73 -37.03
CA SER A 110 -11.85 20.64 -35.89
C SER A 110 -10.44 20.65 -35.28
N GLU A 111 -9.90 21.84 -35.15
CA GLU A 111 -8.58 22.16 -34.59
C GLU A 111 -8.44 21.62 -33.15
N GLY A 112 -7.31 20.95 -32.89
CA GLY A 112 -6.95 20.48 -31.56
C GLY A 112 -6.03 19.25 -31.48
N GLU A 113 -5.44 18.79 -32.59
CA GLU A 113 -4.36 17.79 -32.53
C GLU A 113 -3.04 18.47 -32.17
N GLU A 114 -2.78 18.64 -30.87
CA GLU A 114 -1.40 18.79 -30.41
C GLU A 114 -0.63 17.52 -30.80
N ASP A 115 0.26 17.67 -31.77
CA ASP A 115 1.21 16.67 -32.22
C ASP A 115 2.24 16.41 -31.10
N VAL A 116 1.80 15.72 -30.05
CA VAL A 116 2.68 15.27 -28.97
C VAL A 116 3.53 14.13 -29.53
N SER A 117 4.77 14.48 -29.90
CA SER A 117 5.84 13.58 -30.28
C SER A 117 5.91 12.37 -29.35
N ALA A 118 6.31 11.21 -29.88
CA ALA A 118 6.48 9.99 -29.08
C ALA A 118 7.29 10.29 -27.79
N PRO A 119 6.93 9.70 -26.64
CA PRO A 119 7.59 9.98 -25.38
C PRO A 119 9.09 9.69 -25.50
N GLU A 120 9.92 10.71 -25.33
CA GLU A 120 11.37 10.60 -25.49
C GLU A 120 12.01 10.15 -24.17
N PHE A 121 12.16 8.84 -24.00
CA PHE A 121 12.91 8.26 -22.88
C PHE A 121 13.89 7.20 -23.35
N LYS A 122 14.95 6.98 -22.57
CA LYS A 122 15.93 5.93 -22.83
C LYS A 122 15.53 4.64 -22.12
N LEU A 123 15.39 3.55 -22.86
CA LEU A 123 15.17 2.21 -22.30
C LEU A 123 16.51 1.56 -21.97
N LEU A 124 16.70 1.18 -20.71
CA LEU A 124 17.82 0.38 -20.23
C LEU A 124 17.30 -1.00 -19.87
N TYR A 125 17.89 -2.03 -20.46
CA TYR A 125 17.55 -3.42 -20.14
C TYR A 125 18.63 -4.00 -19.23
N VAL A 126 18.22 -4.54 -18.09
CA VAL A 126 19.13 -5.03 -17.05
C VAL A 126 18.80 -6.48 -16.73
N HIS A 127 19.80 -7.34 -16.82
CA HIS A 127 19.74 -8.70 -16.30
C HIS A 127 20.45 -8.74 -14.96
N PRO A 128 19.71 -8.70 -13.84
CA PRO A 128 20.34 -8.72 -12.53
C PRO A 128 20.94 -10.10 -12.25
N GLU A 129 22.27 -10.13 -12.12
CA GLU A 129 22.99 -11.24 -11.49
C GLU A 129 23.36 -10.81 -10.07
N PHE A 130 22.69 -11.40 -9.08
CA PHE A 130 22.97 -11.14 -7.67
C PHE A 130 23.46 -12.43 -6.99
N PRO A 131 24.76 -12.75 -7.04
CA PRO A 131 25.32 -14.02 -6.55
C PRO A 131 25.02 -14.34 -5.08
N ARG A 132 24.57 -13.35 -4.30
CA ARG A 132 24.25 -13.46 -2.86
C ARG A 132 22.80 -13.09 -2.51
N ALA A 133 21.96 -12.72 -3.48
CA ALA A 133 20.54 -12.45 -3.20
C ALA A 133 19.71 -13.73 -3.00
N GLY A 134 20.34 -14.90 -3.08
CA GLY A 134 19.70 -16.20 -3.07
C GLY A 134 19.11 -16.56 -4.44
N VAL A 135 18.85 -17.85 -4.66
CA VAL A 135 18.14 -18.30 -5.85
C VAL A 135 16.64 -18.04 -5.66
N ALA A 136 16.01 -17.42 -6.66
CA ALA A 136 14.56 -17.20 -6.66
C ALA A 136 13.84 -18.55 -6.46
N GLY A 137 13.19 -18.71 -5.30
CA GLY A 137 12.48 -19.95 -4.92
C GLY A 137 13.13 -20.77 -3.80
N GLU A 138 14.42 -20.57 -3.50
CA GLU A 138 15.15 -21.30 -2.46
C GLU A 138 15.10 -20.62 -1.08
N VAL A 139 15.34 -19.30 -1.00
CA VAL A 139 15.19 -18.52 0.23
C VAL A 139 13.87 -17.76 0.18
N ARG A 140 12.78 -18.44 0.57
CA ARG A 140 11.44 -17.83 0.62
C ARG A 140 11.24 -17.01 1.89
N VAL A 141 11.87 -15.85 1.99
CA VAL A 141 11.31 -14.83 2.90
C VAL A 141 10.07 -14.27 2.19
N HIS A 142 8.90 -14.77 2.58
CA HIS A 142 7.63 -14.31 2.02
C HIS A 142 7.46 -12.81 2.27
N SER A 143 6.90 -12.08 1.30
CA SER A 143 6.66 -10.63 1.42
C SER A 143 5.85 -10.24 2.66
N SER A 144 5.02 -11.16 3.16
CA SER A 144 4.30 -11.00 4.43
C SER A 144 5.24 -10.92 5.63
N ILE A 145 6.33 -11.71 5.67
CA ILE A 145 7.32 -11.69 6.76
C ILE A 145 8.08 -10.37 6.74
N LEU A 146 8.53 -9.92 5.57
CA LEU A 146 9.23 -8.63 5.44
C LEU A 146 8.34 -7.46 5.86
N ARG A 147 7.05 -7.53 5.53
CA ARG A 147 6.06 -6.56 5.99
C ARG A 147 5.89 -6.59 7.50
N ASP A 148 5.73 -7.77 8.09
CA ASP A 148 5.62 -7.92 9.54
C ASP A 148 6.87 -7.37 10.25
N MET A 149 8.06 -7.69 9.75
CA MET A 149 9.33 -7.15 10.25
C MET A 149 9.39 -5.62 10.13
N SER A 150 8.89 -5.04 9.03
CA SER A 150 8.84 -3.58 8.84
C SER A 150 7.90 -2.92 9.84
N ILE A 151 6.72 -3.51 10.08
CA ILE A 151 5.75 -3.04 11.08
C ILE A 151 6.35 -3.13 12.49
N LEU A 152 6.99 -4.26 12.83
CA LEU A 152 7.65 -4.45 14.12
C LEU A 152 8.81 -3.48 14.31
N GLY A 153 9.63 -3.24 13.29
CA GLY A 153 10.71 -2.26 13.32
C GLY A 153 10.19 -0.83 13.52
N TYR A 154 9.06 -0.49 12.90
CA TYR A 154 8.39 0.79 13.13
C TYR A 154 7.88 0.92 14.57
N LEU A 155 7.16 -0.09 15.08
CA LEU A 155 6.64 -0.09 16.45
C LEU A 155 7.74 -0.20 17.52
N GLY A 156 8.90 -0.75 17.17
CA GLY A 156 10.08 -0.78 18.04
C GLY A 156 10.54 0.62 18.47
N GLN A 157 10.19 1.67 17.72
CA GLN A 157 10.44 3.06 18.09
C GLN A 157 9.63 3.53 19.31
N LEU A 158 8.61 2.77 19.73
CA LEU A 158 7.91 3.01 21.00
C LEU A 158 8.74 2.58 22.23
N GLN A 159 9.78 1.78 22.02
CA GLN A 159 10.65 1.30 23.10
C GLN A 159 11.66 2.39 23.45
N SER A 160 11.96 2.53 24.74
CA SER A 160 13.05 3.40 25.17
C SER A 160 14.39 2.76 24.81
N PRO A 161 15.32 3.48 24.14
CA PRO A 161 16.65 2.95 23.85
C PRO A 161 17.46 2.67 25.12
N ASP A 162 17.11 3.30 26.24
CA ASP A 162 17.82 3.17 27.52
C ASP A 162 17.41 1.92 28.30
N ILE A 163 16.24 1.35 27.99
CA ILE A 163 15.72 0.16 28.65
C ILE A 163 16.21 -1.05 27.84
N GLY A 164 17.21 -1.77 28.36
CA GLY A 164 17.76 -2.97 27.70
C GLY A 164 16.76 -4.12 27.50
N ALA A 165 15.55 -4.02 28.07
CA ALA A 165 14.47 -4.98 27.90
C ALA A 165 13.33 -4.37 27.06
N VAL A 166 12.87 -5.11 26.06
CA VAL A 166 11.68 -4.74 25.27
C VAL A 166 10.44 -4.86 26.14
N LEU A 167 9.72 -3.74 26.31
CA LEU A 167 8.45 -3.73 27.03
C LEU A 167 7.33 -4.29 26.15
N PRO A 168 6.44 -5.12 26.71
CA PRO A 168 5.19 -5.50 26.07
C PRO A 168 4.37 -4.27 25.67
N LEU A 169 3.65 -4.36 24.55
CA LEU A 169 2.77 -3.28 24.07
C LEU A 169 1.70 -2.90 25.09
N HIS A 170 1.24 -3.86 25.90
CA HIS A 170 0.24 -3.57 26.93
C HIS A 170 0.80 -2.78 28.12
N CYS A 171 2.12 -2.73 28.30
CA CYS A 171 2.78 -1.89 29.31
C CYS A 171 2.98 -0.44 28.83
N LEU A 172 2.83 -0.17 27.54
CA LEU A 172 3.00 1.16 26.97
C LEU A 172 1.73 2.01 27.16
N VAL A 173 1.89 3.29 27.49
CA VAL A 173 0.77 4.23 27.67
C VAL A 173 0.23 4.68 26.30
N PRO A 174 -1.04 4.40 25.96
CA PRO A 174 -1.62 4.85 24.70
C PRO A 174 -2.06 6.31 24.77
N TYR A 175 -2.08 6.98 23.61
CA TYR A 175 -2.78 8.25 23.44
C TYR A 175 -4.29 8.02 23.52
N GLN A 176 -4.98 8.93 24.21
CA GLN A 176 -6.45 8.97 24.25
C GLN A 176 -6.94 9.99 23.22
N VAL A 177 -7.77 9.55 22.28
CA VAL A 177 -8.28 10.39 21.19
C VAL A 177 -9.80 10.34 21.20
N PRO A 178 -10.51 11.46 21.41
CA PRO A 178 -11.96 11.50 21.33
C PRO A 178 -12.49 11.06 19.95
N PHE A 179 -13.63 10.38 19.93
CA PHE A 179 -14.28 9.94 18.68
C PHE A 179 -14.56 11.09 17.71
N SER A 180 -14.92 12.25 18.25
CA SER A 180 -15.25 13.46 17.51
C SER A 180 -14.00 14.21 16.98
N ALA A 181 -12.82 13.93 17.52
CA ALA A 181 -11.58 14.63 17.15
C ALA A 181 -10.99 14.14 15.81
N VAL A 182 -11.38 12.96 15.36
CA VAL A 182 -10.86 12.35 14.13
C VAL A 182 -11.96 11.73 13.28
N ALA A 183 -11.83 11.90 11.97
CA ALA A 183 -12.65 11.22 10.99
C ALA A 183 -12.12 9.81 10.74
N LEU A 184 -12.99 8.85 10.51
CA LEU A 184 -12.65 7.44 10.38
C LEU A 184 -13.20 6.87 9.07
N ARG A 185 -12.37 6.08 8.37
CA ARG A 185 -12.78 5.34 7.17
C ARG A 185 -12.11 3.99 7.08
N VAL A 186 -12.88 2.95 6.79
CA VAL A 186 -12.36 1.66 6.31
C VAL A 186 -12.22 1.75 4.80
N ILE A 187 -11.00 1.56 4.28
CA ILE A 187 -10.66 1.87 2.88
C ILE A 187 -10.48 0.65 1.99
N HIS A 188 -10.55 -0.55 2.55
CA HIS A 188 -10.29 -1.81 1.84
C HIS A 188 -11.54 -2.69 1.67
N THR A 189 -12.63 -2.34 2.33
CA THR A 189 -13.92 -3.06 2.26
C THR A 189 -15.02 -2.19 2.84
N ASP A 190 -16.26 -2.47 2.45
CA ASP A 190 -17.43 -1.84 3.04
C ASP A 190 -17.76 -2.49 4.39
N VAL A 191 -17.98 -1.66 5.40
CA VAL A 191 -18.34 -2.08 6.75
C VAL A 191 -19.57 -1.30 7.18
N ALA A 192 -20.61 -2.02 7.61
CA ALA A 192 -21.82 -1.41 8.15
C ALA A 192 -21.46 -0.49 9.34
N PRO A 193 -22.05 0.71 9.46
CA PRO A 193 -21.71 1.66 10.53
C PRO A 193 -21.78 1.07 11.95
N THR A 194 -22.72 0.14 12.18
CA THR A 194 -22.88 -0.57 13.46
C THR A 194 -21.68 -1.45 13.83
N ASN A 195 -20.86 -1.85 12.84
CA ASN A 195 -19.76 -2.78 13.01
C ASN A 195 -18.36 -2.13 12.90
N ILE A 196 -18.29 -0.85 12.53
CA ILE A 196 -17.02 -0.15 12.29
C ILE A 196 -16.12 -0.16 13.53
N MET A 197 -16.68 -0.01 14.72
CA MET A 197 -15.89 -0.01 15.96
C MET A 197 -15.24 -1.36 16.25
N TYR A 198 -15.90 -2.47 15.90
CA TYR A 198 -15.29 -3.80 15.99
C TYR A 198 -14.16 -3.99 14.99
N ALA A 199 -14.31 -3.44 13.77
CA ALA A 199 -13.27 -3.49 12.75
C ALA A 199 -12.03 -2.67 13.11
N VAL A 200 -12.23 -1.54 13.80
CA VAL A 200 -11.14 -0.65 14.23
C VAL A 200 -10.38 -1.19 15.44
N ASN A 201 -11.03 -1.93 16.33
CA ASN A 201 -10.35 -2.45 17.51
C ASN A 201 -9.25 -3.47 17.11
N ALA A 202 -8.08 -3.38 17.75
CA ALA A 202 -6.88 -4.17 17.44
C ALA A 202 -6.40 -4.07 15.98
N SER A 203 -6.57 -2.91 15.35
CA SER A 203 -6.22 -2.69 13.94
C SER A 203 -5.01 -1.77 13.72
N TRP A 204 -4.40 -1.90 12.55
CA TRP A 204 -3.36 -1.00 12.05
C TRP A 204 -3.98 0.12 11.23
N VAL A 205 -3.70 1.37 11.61
CA VAL A 205 -4.30 2.56 11.00
C VAL A 205 -3.25 3.54 10.48
N GLY A 206 -3.57 4.19 9.37
CA GLY A 206 -2.84 5.37 8.90
C GLY A 206 -3.33 6.61 9.64
N LEU A 207 -2.39 7.36 10.22
CA LEU A 207 -2.64 8.62 10.92
C LEU A 207 -2.51 9.77 9.91
N CYS A 208 -3.65 10.27 9.43
CA CYS A 208 -3.73 11.13 8.27
C CYS A 208 -4.23 12.54 8.61
N ARG A 209 -3.92 13.47 7.71
CA ARG A 209 -4.42 14.85 7.74
C ARG A 209 -5.22 15.12 6.48
N ILE A 210 -6.54 15.32 6.63
CA ILE A 210 -7.40 15.85 5.58
C ILE A 210 -7.50 17.38 5.69
N PRO A 211 -7.58 18.11 4.57
CA PRO A 211 -7.74 19.56 4.59
C PRO A 211 -9.08 20.02 5.18
N ASP A 212 -10.13 19.20 5.03
CA ASP A 212 -11.49 19.56 5.41
C ASP A 212 -11.68 19.60 6.94
N GLU A 213 -12.49 20.54 7.40
CA GLU A 213 -12.90 20.61 8.79
C GLU A 213 -13.78 19.42 9.15
N ILE A 214 -13.40 18.73 10.21
CA ILE A 214 -14.16 17.61 10.76
C ILE A 214 -15.30 18.18 11.58
N ARG A 215 -16.48 18.23 10.98
CA ARG A 215 -17.70 18.64 11.67
C ARG A 215 -18.33 17.43 12.34
N GLY A 216 -17.86 17.12 13.54
CA GLY A 216 -18.55 16.19 14.43
C GLY A 216 -19.88 16.81 14.87
N GLN A 217 -20.99 16.34 14.30
CA GLN A 217 -22.34 16.77 14.70
C GLN A 217 -22.77 16.17 16.04
N SER A 218 -22.04 15.16 16.53
CA SER A 218 -22.33 14.45 17.76
C SER A 218 -21.03 14.04 18.45
N ASP A 219 -21.17 13.60 19.69
CA ASP A 219 -20.09 13.02 20.49
C ASP A 219 -19.65 11.61 19.99
N GLY A 220 -20.25 11.12 18.89
CA GLY A 220 -19.92 9.84 18.25
C GLY A 220 -18.81 9.94 17.21
N PRO A 221 -18.45 8.80 16.56
CA PRO A 221 -17.44 8.78 15.51
C PRO A 221 -17.84 9.60 14.30
N VAL A 222 -16.89 10.34 13.74
CA VAL A 222 -17.07 10.99 12.45
C VAL A 222 -16.67 10.00 11.35
N LEU A 223 -17.65 9.53 10.56
CA LEU A 223 -17.41 8.54 9.51
C LEU A 223 -17.36 9.21 8.14
N LEU A 224 -16.30 8.96 7.37
CA LEU A 224 -16.22 9.46 6.00
C LEU A 224 -16.99 8.56 5.05
N THR A 225 -17.69 9.17 4.09
CA THR A 225 -18.43 8.47 3.03
C THR A 225 -17.57 8.13 1.82
N GLN A 226 -16.49 8.89 1.60
CA GLN A 226 -15.53 8.69 0.53
C GLN A 226 -14.12 8.54 1.10
N THR A 227 -13.24 7.87 0.35
CA THR A 227 -11.86 7.68 0.77
C THR A 227 -10.99 8.85 0.30
N PRO A 228 -10.46 9.69 1.21
CA PRO A 228 -9.65 10.84 0.82
C PRO A 228 -8.27 10.40 0.28
N VAL A 229 -7.70 11.19 -0.62
CA VAL A 229 -6.26 11.15 -0.94
C VAL A 229 -5.60 12.28 -0.16
N CYS A 230 -4.80 11.93 0.84
CA CYS A 230 -4.34 12.88 1.84
C CYS A 230 -2.98 12.49 2.45
N ASP A 231 -2.38 13.44 3.16
CA ASP A 231 -1.11 13.22 3.85
C ASP A 231 -1.26 12.24 5.00
N CYS A 232 -0.45 11.19 4.98
CA CYS A 232 -0.24 10.27 6.09
C CYS A 232 1.01 10.69 6.86
N LEU A 233 0.83 11.04 8.13
CA LEU A 233 1.89 11.53 9.02
C LEU A 233 2.60 10.39 9.78
N GLY A 234 2.02 9.19 9.75
CA GLY A 234 2.57 7.97 10.29
C GLY A 234 1.51 6.91 10.52
N PHE A 235 1.81 5.93 11.36
CA PHE A 235 0.92 4.79 11.59
C PHE A 235 0.75 4.54 13.08
N GLY A 236 -0.32 3.83 13.44
CA GLY A 236 -0.58 3.42 14.81
C GLY A 236 -1.36 2.13 14.91
N ILE A 237 -1.38 1.58 16.11
CA ILE A 237 -2.28 0.49 16.49
C ILE A 237 -3.37 1.07 17.37
N VAL A 238 -4.63 0.79 17.01
CA VAL A 238 -5.75 1.02 17.93
C VAL A 238 -5.76 -0.12 18.94
N ARG A 239 -5.19 0.15 20.11
CA ARG A 239 -5.08 -0.80 21.23
C ARG A 239 -6.45 -1.14 21.83
N GLY A 240 -7.35 -0.19 21.82
CA GLY A 240 -8.67 -0.32 22.43
C GLY A 240 -9.62 0.78 21.99
N VAL A 241 -10.91 0.50 22.08
CA VAL A 241 -11.99 1.44 21.82
C VAL A 241 -12.88 1.47 23.05
N ASP A 242 -12.96 2.61 23.74
CA ASP A 242 -13.83 2.82 24.89
C ASP A 242 -15.12 3.48 24.41
N MET A 243 -16.21 2.71 24.34
CA MET A 243 -17.50 3.18 23.86
C MET A 243 -18.24 4.06 24.88
N GLU A 244 -17.95 3.91 26.18
CA GLU A 244 -18.59 4.69 27.23
C GLU A 244 -17.99 6.10 27.29
N LYS A 245 -16.66 6.19 27.29
CA LYS A 245 -15.93 7.46 27.28
C LYS A 245 -15.75 8.05 25.90
N LYS A 246 -16.08 7.29 24.85
CA LYS A 246 -15.97 7.66 23.44
C LYS A 246 -14.54 8.04 23.05
N LEU A 247 -13.60 7.16 23.42
CA LEU A 247 -12.17 7.35 23.21
C LEU A 247 -11.58 6.18 22.40
N TYR A 248 -10.71 6.52 21.46
CA TYR A 248 -9.74 5.59 20.91
C TYR A 248 -8.47 5.60 21.77
N HIS A 249 -7.94 4.41 22.05
CA HIS A 249 -6.61 4.25 22.65
C HIS A 249 -5.61 3.84 21.57
N ILE A 250 -4.70 4.74 21.22
CA ILE A 250 -3.79 4.55 20.08
C ILE A 250 -2.33 4.49 20.55
N LEU A 251 -1.60 3.47 20.11
CA LEU A 251 -0.15 3.37 20.25
C LEU A 251 0.50 3.78 18.93
N THR A 252 1.41 4.76 18.98
CA THR A 252 2.13 5.23 17.80
C THR A 252 3.46 5.88 18.19
N PRO A 253 4.55 5.64 17.44
CA PRO A 253 5.81 6.34 17.63
C PRO A 253 5.81 7.75 17.01
N VAL A 254 4.71 8.19 16.39
CA VAL A 254 4.61 9.55 15.83
C VAL A 254 4.69 10.57 16.97
N PRO A 255 5.56 11.58 16.86
CA PRO A 255 5.77 12.53 17.93
C PRO A 255 4.60 13.53 18.05
N PRO A 256 4.36 14.10 19.26
CA PRO A 256 3.19 14.93 19.53
C PRO A 256 3.01 16.12 18.59
N GLU A 257 4.09 16.73 18.10
CA GLU A 257 4.03 17.89 17.21
C GLU A 257 3.34 17.56 15.90
N LYS A 258 3.57 16.34 15.37
CA LYS A 258 2.89 15.83 14.18
C LYS A 258 1.48 15.35 14.49
N LEU A 259 1.26 14.73 15.66
CA LEU A 259 -0.05 14.22 16.06
C LEU A 259 -1.11 15.32 16.17
N ARG A 260 -0.72 16.55 16.54
CA ARG A 260 -1.64 17.71 16.55
C ARG A 260 -2.28 18.01 15.20
N ALA A 261 -1.65 17.61 14.11
CA ALA A 261 -2.17 17.80 12.76
C ALA A 261 -2.97 16.59 12.24
N VAL A 262 -2.96 15.47 12.96
CA VAL A 262 -3.74 14.28 12.60
C VAL A 262 -5.20 14.54 12.92
N ASN A 263 -6.04 14.39 11.91
CA ASN A 263 -7.47 14.54 12.04
C ASN A 263 -8.21 13.36 11.37
N CYS A 264 -7.52 12.41 10.73
CA CYS A 264 -8.18 11.27 10.09
C CYS A 264 -7.47 9.95 10.39
N LEU A 265 -8.25 8.91 10.67
CA LEU A 265 -7.83 7.51 10.79
C LEU A 265 -8.31 6.74 9.56
N LEU A 266 -7.38 6.19 8.80
CA LEU A 266 -7.68 5.32 7.66
C LEU A 266 -7.32 3.87 8.01
N LEU A 267 -8.32 2.98 7.93
CA LEU A 267 -8.16 1.54 8.19
C LEU A 267 -8.06 0.77 6.87
N GLY A 268 -6.87 0.21 6.62
CA GLY A 268 -6.57 -0.65 5.46
C GLY A 268 -6.73 -2.15 5.74
N SER A 269 -6.35 -2.98 4.78
CA SER A 269 -6.31 -4.46 4.91
C SER A 269 -5.01 -4.99 5.52
N ILE A 270 -4.09 -4.09 5.88
CA ILE A 270 -2.86 -4.47 6.58
C ILE A 270 -3.22 -4.85 8.02
N ALA A 271 -3.07 -6.12 8.35
CA ALA A 271 -3.26 -6.61 9.72
C ALA A 271 -2.01 -6.36 10.58
N ILE A 272 -2.20 -6.23 11.89
CA ILE A 272 -1.09 -6.25 12.85
C ILE A 272 -0.41 -7.63 12.85
N PRO A 273 0.92 -7.71 13.01
CA PRO A 273 1.62 -8.98 13.10
C PRO A 273 1.08 -9.85 14.25
N ASN A 274 0.80 -11.13 13.95
CA ASN A 274 0.21 -12.07 14.93
C ASN A 274 1.01 -12.17 16.24
N CYS A 275 2.33 -12.01 16.18
CA CYS A 275 3.20 -12.05 17.37
C CYS A 275 2.89 -10.93 18.37
N LEU A 276 2.26 -9.83 17.94
CA LEU A 276 1.81 -8.77 18.86
C LEU A 276 0.62 -9.20 19.71
N LEU A 277 -0.18 -10.17 19.25
CA LEU A 277 -1.31 -10.71 20.01
C LEU A 277 -0.88 -11.90 20.88
N VAL A 278 -0.08 -12.84 20.34
CA VAL A 278 0.25 -14.09 21.03
C VAL A 278 1.60 -14.09 21.76
N GLY A 279 2.45 -13.10 21.52
CA GLY A 279 3.85 -13.06 22.01
C GLY A 279 4.08 -12.11 23.18
N GLN A 280 3.03 -11.61 23.82
CA GLN A 280 3.13 -10.66 24.94
C GLN A 280 3.22 -11.43 26.25
N HIS A 281 4.25 -11.18 27.06
CA HIS A 281 4.43 -11.83 28.36
C HIS A 281 3.67 -11.09 29.48
N GLY A 282 3.28 -11.79 30.56
CA GLY A 282 2.68 -11.15 31.74
C GLY A 282 1.19 -10.83 31.61
N VAL A 283 0.51 -11.37 30.59
CA VAL A 283 -0.96 -11.33 30.47
C VAL A 283 -1.52 -12.61 31.08
N GLU A 284 -2.45 -12.48 32.03
CA GLU A 284 -3.17 -13.61 32.63
C GLU A 284 -4.62 -13.65 32.11
N GLY A 285 -5.16 -14.86 31.89
CA GLY A 285 -6.55 -15.07 31.47
C GLY A 285 -6.77 -15.13 29.96
N GLU A 286 -8.01 -14.86 29.54
CA GLU A 286 -8.41 -14.86 28.12
C GLU A 286 -7.84 -13.64 27.38
N ILE A 287 -7.22 -13.87 26.23
CA ILE A 287 -6.62 -12.83 25.40
C ILE A 287 -7.58 -12.54 24.23
N PRO A 288 -8.10 -11.31 24.08
CA PRO A 288 -8.95 -10.95 22.95
C PRO A 288 -8.30 -11.30 21.61
N TYR A 289 -9.10 -11.77 20.66
CA TYR A 289 -8.66 -12.19 19.31
C TYR A 289 -7.76 -13.44 19.26
N VAL A 290 -7.49 -14.08 20.40
CA VAL A 290 -6.72 -15.32 20.48
C VAL A 290 -7.61 -16.42 21.01
N THR A 291 -7.75 -17.50 20.24
CA THR A 291 -8.47 -18.70 20.69
C THR A 291 -7.70 -19.96 20.34
N SER A 292 -7.68 -20.92 21.28
CA SER A 292 -7.30 -22.31 21.05
C SER A 292 -8.49 -23.18 20.64
N ASP A 293 -9.71 -22.71 20.91
CA ASP A 293 -10.94 -23.51 20.90
C ASP A 293 -11.77 -23.10 19.67
N TYR A 294 -11.41 -23.68 18.53
CA TYR A 294 -12.09 -23.40 17.27
C TYR A 294 -13.46 -24.10 17.23
N ASN A 295 -14.52 -23.32 17.35
CA ASN A 295 -15.87 -23.83 17.12
C ASN A 295 -16.30 -23.58 15.67
N TYR A 296 -16.06 -24.55 14.79
CA TYR A 296 -16.41 -24.48 13.36
C TYR A 296 -17.92 -24.42 13.06
N SER A 297 -18.79 -24.54 14.08
CA SER A 297 -20.25 -24.40 13.90
C SER A 297 -20.73 -22.94 13.82
N ILE A 298 -19.90 -21.98 14.26
CA ILE A 298 -20.26 -20.55 14.27
C ILE A 298 -19.72 -19.89 12.99
N LEU A 299 -20.59 -19.23 12.22
CA LEU A 299 -20.17 -18.50 11.02
C LEU A 299 -19.21 -17.36 11.42
N GLY A 300 -18.00 -17.35 10.86
CA GLY A 300 -16.98 -16.33 11.15
C GLY A 300 -15.96 -16.70 12.25
N SER A 301 -16.10 -17.85 12.93
CA SER A 301 -15.13 -18.36 13.92
C SER A 301 -13.92 -19.08 13.29
N GLY A 302 -13.82 -19.06 11.96
CA GLY A 302 -12.78 -19.76 11.23
C GLY A 302 -11.39 -19.26 11.61
N LYS A 303 -10.45 -20.19 11.77
CA LYS A 303 -9.04 -19.87 12.01
C LYS A 303 -8.51 -18.92 10.92
N LEU A 304 -8.04 -17.74 11.32
CA LEU A 304 -7.08 -16.96 10.51
C LEU A 304 -5.91 -17.89 10.20
N LYS A 305 -5.82 -18.35 8.95
CA LYS A 305 -4.85 -19.39 8.55
C LYS A 305 -3.42 -18.91 8.83
N LYS A 306 -2.86 -19.28 9.98
CA LYS A 306 -1.41 -19.32 10.17
C LYS A 306 -0.87 -20.34 9.18
N LYS A 307 -0.17 -19.89 8.14
CA LYS A 307 0.61 -20.80 7.30
C LYS A 307 1.64 -21.45 8.23
N HIS A 308 1.49 -22.74 8.47
CA HIS A 308 2.46 -23.51 9.23
C HIS A 308 3.79 -23.43 8.48
N PHE A 309 4.76 -22.72 9.03
CA PHE A 309 6.14 -22.87 8.62
C PHE A 309 6.56 -24.28 9.02
N LYS A 310 6.83 -25.14 8.03
CA LYS A 310 7.52 -26.41 8.30
C LYS A 310 8.78 -26.08 9.10
N ARG A 311 9.04 -26.84 10.17
CA ARG A 311 10.25 -26.71 11.01
C ARG A 311 11.46 -26.42 10.12
N ARG A 312 12.19 -25.34 10.42
CA ARG A 312 13.55 -25.13 9.93
C ARG A 312 14.31 -26.44 10.18
N ARG A 313 14.83 -27.07 9.14
CA ARG A 313 15.98 -27.96 9.32
C ARG A 313 17.08 -27.08 9.89
N GLU A 314 17.59 -27.44 11.06
CA GLU A 314 18.83 -26.89 11.57
C GLU A 314 19.90 -27.20 10.53
N TYR A 315 20.28 -26.20 9.75
CA TYR A 315 21.51 -26.27 8.97
C TYR A 315 22.58 -25.69 9.89
N ALA A 316 23.47 -26.56 10.36
CA ALA A 316 24.74 -26.14 10.93
C ALA A 316 25.47 -25.37 9.82
N PHE A 317 25.70 -24.09 10.04
CA PHE A 317 26.67 -23.35 9.26
C PHE A 317 28.05 -23.79 9.77
N GLU A 318 28.72 -24.67 9.04
CA GLU A 318 30.17 -24.78 9.18
C GLU A 318 30.77 -23.51 8.56
N CYS A 319 31.26 -22.63 9.43
CA CYS A 319 32.13 -21.54 9.02
C CYS A 319 33.52 -22.12 8.79
N ASP A 320 33.84 -22.50 7.56
CA ASP A 320 35.22 -22.73 7.16
C ASP A 320 35.94 -21.38 7.08
N TYR A 321 36.64 -21.03 8.16
CA TYR A 321 37.74 -20.09 8.08
C TYR A 321 39.01 -20.87 7.72
N THR A 322 39.40 -20.77 6.46
CA THR A 322 40.80 -20.92 6.02
C THR A 322 41.20 -19.72 5.21
#